data_AF-A0A9W2Y7D4-F1
#
_entry.id   AF-A0A9W2Y7D4-F1
#
_cell.length_a   1.000
_cell.length_b   1.000
_cell.length_c   1.000
_cell.angle_alpha   90.00
_cell.angle_beta   90.00
_cell.angle_gamma   90.00
#
_symmetry.space_group_name_H-M   'P 1'
#
loop_
_entity.id
_entity.type
_entity.pdbx_description
1 polymer ?
#
loop_
_entity_poly.entity_id
_entity_poly.type
_entity_poly.pdbx_seq_one_letter_code
_entity_poly.pdbx_strand_id
1 'polypeptide(L)'
;MVIKVFLASSSGSTAIKKKQQDVVAFLEALKVDYTPLDIACNEENRMWMRKNVPEDKKPSTGIPLPPQIFNEESYCGDYDTFFDAKEDNTVYAFLGLPPPPGSKEAEQADRTRIVENGTQEDNEAERNLGDATEVPVKERNGDAHEEEERAADGEGDAGDEAAAGDEEEEEEEEADEQAHVEDEEEQEEDELQQLEDEEEAEVQEEEEEDLEETQEEEEAE
;
A
#
# COMPACT_ATOMS: atom_id res chain seq x y z
N MET A 1 -5.26 7.53 -9.70
CA MET A 1 -3.97 7.35 -9.02
C MET A 1 -3.79 8.48 -8.03
N VAL A 2 -3.75 8.13 -6.75
CA VAL A 2 -3.40 9.02 -5.63
C VAL A 2 -2.55 8.15 -4.69
N ILE A 3 -1.31 8.55 -4.45
CA ILE A 3 -0.45 7.83 -3.51
C ILE A 3 -0.92 8.18 -2.10
N LYS A 4 -1.29 7.17 -1.31
CA LYS A 4 -1.48 7.27 0.14
C LYS A 4 -0.20 6.80 0.81
N VAL A 5 0.26 7.53 1.81
CA VAL A 5 1.36 7.10 2.68
C VAL A 5 0.85 7.11 4.11
N PHE A 6 0.73 5.93 4.71
CA PHE A 6 0.38 5.80 6.12
C PHE A 6 1.62 6.02 6.99
N LEU A 7 1.48 6.86 8.00
CA LEU A 7 2.55 7.40 8.83
C LEU A 7 2.12 7.39 10.30
N ALA A 8 3.03 7.25 11.26
CA ALA A 8 2.79 7.51 12.68
C ALA A 8 3.53 8.79 13.10
N SER A 9 2.82 9.92 13.16
CA SER A 9 3.45 11.23 13.42
C SER A 9 4.08 11.34 14.82
N SER A 10 3.57 10.57 15.79
CA SER A 10 4.07 10.47 17.16
C SER A 10 4.62 9.08 17.52
N SER A 11 5.15 8.33 16.55
CA SER A 11 5.85 7.05 16.76
C SER A 11 6.87 7.13 17.92
N GLY A 12 7.03 6.05 18.68
CA GLY A 12 8.11 5.87 19.66
C GLY A 12 9.49 5.78 19.00
N SER A 13 9.66 4.77 18.14
CA SER A 13 10.94 4.40 17.49
C SER A 13 11.60 5.49 16.65
N THR A 14 12.94 5.50 16.67
CA THR A 14 13.82 6.28 15.79
C THR A 14 13.91 5.70 14.38
N ALA A 15 14.13 4.40 14.23
CA ALA A 15 14.10 3.68 12.95
C ALA A 15 12.83 4.00 12.16
N ILE A 16 11.65 3.87 12.78
CA ILE A 16 10.36 4.16 12.14
C ILE A 16 10.26 5.64 11.70
N LYS A 17 10.79 6.60 12.46
CA LYS A 17 10.84 8.01 12.02
C LYS A 17 11.80 8.21 10.84
N LYS A 18 12.97 7.57 10.83
CA LYS A 18 13.94 7.61 9.72
C LYS A 18 13.31 7.04 8.44
N LYS A 19 12.76 5.81 8.51
CA LYS A 19 12.11 5.10 7.38
C LYS A 19 10.98 5.95 6.77
N GLN A 20 10.10 6.52 7.59
CA GLN A 20 9.05 7.45 7.15
C GLN A 20 9.58 8.73 6.50
N GLN A 21 10.59 9.36 7.09
CA GLN A 21 11.13 10.63 6.60
C GLN A 21 11.80 10.48 5.24
N ASP A 22 12.50 9.38 4.98
CA ASP A 22 13.12 9.12 3.67
C ASP A 22 12.07 8.91 2.56
N VAL A 23 11.03 8.11 2.81
CA VAL A 23 9.89 7.94 1.88
C VAL A 23 9.27 9.30 1.51
N VAL A 24 8.94 10.11 2.53
CA VAL A 24 8.36 11.45 2.32
C VAL A 24 9.30 12.37 1.55
N ALA A 25 10.56 12.47 1.97
CA ALA A 25 11.55 13.35 1.33
C ALA A 25 11.83 12.93 -0.13
N PHE A 26 11.81 11.63 -0.43
CA PHE A 26 12.01 11.10 -1.77
C PHE A 26 10.80 11.37 -2.69
N LEU A 27 9.58 11.17 -2.21
CA LEU A 27 8.36 11.51 -2.95
C LEU A 27 8.29 13.01 -3.27
N GLU A 28 8.66 13.87 -2.31
CA GLU A 28 8.76 15.32 -2.51
C GLU A 28 9.88 15.72 -3.50
N ALA A 29 11.03 15.05 -3.45
CA ALA A 29 12.13 15.27 -4.41
C ALA A 29 11.74 14.88 -5.85
N LEU A 30 11.01 13.77 -6.02
CA LEU A 30 10.42 13.36 -7.30
C LEU A 30 9.21 14.20 -7.72
N LYS A 31 8.57 14.90 -6.78
CA LYS A 31 7.30 15.64 -6.95
C LYS A 31 6.15 14.72 -7.35
N VAL A 32 6.06 13.59 -6.66
CA VAL A 32 4.88 12.73 -6.68
C VAL A 32 3.86 13.33 -5.70
N ASP A 33 2.67 13.66 -6.18
CA ASP A 33 1.58 14.10 -5.31
C ASP A 33 1.10 12.92 -4.44
N TYR A 34 1.19 13.06 -3.13
CA TYR A 34 0.80 12.05 -2.15
C TYR A 34 -0.12 12.63 -1.05
N THR A 35 -0.89 11.77 -0.40
CA THR A 35 -1.72 12.07 0.77
C THR A 35 -1.11 11.38 2.00
N PRO A 36 -0.55 12.14 2.96
CA PRO A 36 -0.16 11.58 4.25
C PRO A 36 -1.40 11.23 5.07
N LEU A 37 -1.45 10.02 5.62
CA LEU A 37 -2.50 9.51 6.48
C LEU A 37 -1.89 9.09 7.81
N ASP A 38 -2.02 9.94 8.82
CA ASP A 38 -1.48 9.67 10.16
C ASP A 38 -2.33 8.59 10.86
N ILE A 39 -1.70 7.52 11.34
CA ILE A 39 -2.34 6.44 12.12
C ILE A 39 -2.26 6.71 13.62
N ALA A 40 -1.28 7.49 14.09
CA ALA A 40 -1.00 7.68 15.51
C ALA A 40 -2.00 8.63 16.22
N CYS A 41 -2.79 9.40 15.45
CA CYS A 41 -3.90 10.20 15.98
C CYS A 41 -5.22 10.02 15.20
N ASN A 42 -5.33 8.99 14.35
CA ASN A 42 -6.55 8.64 13.65
C ASN A 42 -6.69 7.12 13.47
N GLU A 43 -7.64 6.56 14.22
CA GLU A 43 -7.95 5.14 14.26
C GLU A 43 -8.53 4.59 12.95
N GLU A 44 -9.30 5.37 12.20
CA GLU A 44 -9.79 4.96 10.88
C GLU A 44 -8.62 4.68 9.93
N ASN A 45 -7.56 5.52 9.99
CA ASN A 45 -6.34 5.28 9.22
C ASN A 45 -5.57 4.04 9.73
N ARG A 46 -5.46 3.86 11.06
CA ARG A 46 -4.81 2.70 11.70
C ARG A 46 -5.46 1.39 11.27
N MET A 47 -6.77 1.28 11.46
CA MET A 47 -7.57 0.10 11.12
C MET A 47 -7.61 -0.12 9.61
N TRP A 48 -7.73 0.93 8.79
CA TRP A 48 -7.67 0.78 7.33
C TRP A 48 -6.31 0.24 6.89
N MET A 49 -5.20 0.75 7.42
CA MET A 49 -3.85 0.27 7.09
C MET A 49 -3.69 -1.21 7.46
N ARG A 50 -3.92 -1.58 8.74
CA ARG A 50 -3.78 -2.96 9.25
C ARG A 50 -4.65 -3.96 8.45
N LYS A 51 -5.84 -3.53 8.00
CA LYS A 51 -6.79 -4.35 7.22
C LYS A 51 -6.48 -4.48 5.72
N ASN A 52 -5.77 -3.52 5.11
CA ASN A 52 -5.52 -3.51 3.67
C ASN A 52 -4.08 -3.90 3.27
N VAL A 53 -3.15 -4.04 4.21
CA VAL A 53 -1.87 -4.72 3.93
C VAL A 53 -2.13 -6.22 3.67
N PRO A 54 -1.65 -6.79 2.54
CA PRO A 54 -1.84 -8.20 2.22
C PRO A 54 -1.23 -9.15 3.26
N GLU A 55 -1.86 -10.30 3.48
CA GLU A 55 -1.41 -11.29 4.47
C GLU A 55 -0.01 -11.86 4.18
N ASP A 56 0.37 -11.97 2.90
CA ASP A 56 1.71 -12.36 2.44
C ASP A 56 2.76 -11.25 2.57
N LYS A 57 2.35 -10.07 3.05
CA LYS A 57 3.15 -8.86 3.24
C LYS A 57 3.09 -8.30 4.67
N LYS A 58 2.41 -8.97 5.59
CA LYS A 58 2.53 -8.70 7.02
C LYS A 58 3.84 -9.30 7.58
N PRO A 59 4.39 -8.76 8.67
CA PRO A 59 5.51 -9.38 9.38
C PRO A 59 5.15 -10.78 9.89
N SER A 60 6.16 -11.60 10.17
CA SER A 60 5.95 -13.02 10.55
C SER A 60 5.32 -13.21 11.94
N THR A 61 5.36 -12.17 12.77
CA THR A 61 4.79 -12.07 14.12
C THR A 61 4.56 -10.60 14.42
N GLY A 62 3.29 -10.16 14.48
CA GLY A 62 2.89 -8.78 14.76
C GLY A 62 2.08 -8.13 13.62
N ILE A 63 2.17 -6.81 13.51
CA ILE A 63 1.29 -5.94 12.72
C ILE A 63 2.06 -5.10 11.67
N PRO A 64 1.43 -4.63 10.58
CA PRO A 64 2.15 -3.81 9.61
C PRO A 64 2.46 -2.39 10.14
N LEU A 65 3.70 -2.17 10.59
CA LEU A 65 4.22 -0.87 11.03
C LEU A 65 4.42 0.13 9.87
N PRO A 66 4.33 1.46 10.09
CA PRO A 66 4.55 2.48 9.06
C PRO A 66 6.04 2.72 8.73
N PRO A 67 6.39 3.21 7.53
CA PRO A 67 5.49 3.68 6.48
C PRO A 67 4.91 2.53 5.64
N GLN A 68 3.61 2.64 5.33
CA GLN A 68 2.92 1.72 4.40
C GLN A 68 2.36 2.52 3.22
N ILE A 69 2.66 2.09 2.00
CA ILE A 69 2.42 2.86 0.77
C ILE A 69 1.37 2.16 -0.09
N PHE A 70 0.38 2.93 -0.53
CA PHE A 70 -0.73 2.45 -1.39
C PHE A 70 -0.96 3.42 -2.56
N ASN A 71 -1.42 2.90 -3.71
CA ASN A 71 -2.00 3.69 -4.80
C ASN A 71 -3.51 3.46 -4.80
N GLU A 72 -4.25 4.45 -4.29
CA GLU A 72 -5.69 4.42 -4.04
C GLU A 72 -6.13 3.31 -3.07
N GLU A 73 -6.33 2.08 -3.56
CA GLU A 73 -6.65 0.88 -2.75
C GLU A 73 -5.67 -0.27 -3.01
N SER A 74 -4.80 -0.16 -4.02
CA SER A 74 -3.74 -1.14 -4.27
C SER A 74 -2.60 -0.90 -3.29
N TYR A 75 -2.20 -1.94 -2.57
CA TYR A 75 -0.94 -1.93 -1.83
C TYR A 75 0.25 -1.82 -2.81
N CYS A 76 1.25 -1.02 -2.45
CA CYS A 76 2.52 -0.93 -3.16
C CYS A 76 3.62 -1.64 -2.37
N GLY A 77 3.74 -1.31 -1.07
CA GLY A 77 4.70 -1.93 -0.17
C GLY A 77 4.93 -1.16 1.13
N ASP A 78 5.72 -1.81 1.97
CA ASP A 78 6.42 -1.33 3.17
C ASP A 78 7.63 -0.44 2.80
N TYR A 79 8.41 0.00 3.80
CA TYR A 79 9.66 0.73 3.57
C TYR A 79 10.70 -0.09 2.82
N ASP A 80 10.85 -1.37 3.14
CA ASP A 80 11.98 -2.18 2.65
C ASP A 80 11.79 -2.49 1.15
N THR A 81 10.57 -2.78 0.72
CA THR A 81 10.17 -2.90 -0.69
C THR A 81 10.29 -1.57 -1.44
N PHE A 82 10.04 -0.45 -0.77
CA PHE A 82 10.29 0.88 -1.33
C PHE A 82 11.79 1.16 -1.51
N PHE A 83 12.62 0.73 -0.55
CA PHE A 83 14.07 0.89 -0.57
C PHE A 83 14.71 0.06 -1.69
N ASP A 84 14.29 -1.20 -1.88
CA ASP A 84 14.66 -2.01 -3.04
C ASP A 84 14.34 -1.27 -4.36
N ALA A 85 13.12 -0.76 -4.51
CA ALA A 85 12.70 -0.03 -5.71
C ALA A 85 13.46 1.30 -5.92
N LYS A 86 13.92 1.93 -4.83
CA LYS A 86 14.73 3.16 -4.84
C LYS A 86 16.13 2.88 -5.39
N GLU A 87 16.78 1.82 -4.94
CA GLU A 87 18.09 1.41 -5.42
C GLU A 87 18.05 0.85 -6.86
N ASP A 88 17.06 0.03 -7.21
CA ASP A 88 16.84 -0.44 -8.59
C ASP A 88 16.42 0.68 -9.56
N ASN A 89 16.05 1.86 -9.04
CA ASN A 89 15.50 3.00 -9.79
C ASN A 89 14.18 2.64 -10.52
N THR A 90 13.31 1.88 -9.85
CA THR A 90 12.01 1.36 -10.32
C THR A 90 10.81 1.91 -9.51
N VAL A 91 11.01 3.01 -8.77
CA VAL A 91 9.99 3.56 -7.86
C VAL A 91 8.68 3.96 -8.56
N TYR A 92 8.69 4.36 -9.84
CA TYR A 92 7.42 4.68 -10.49
C TYR A 92 6.59 3.41 -10.72
N ALA A 93 7.20 2.30 -11.14
CA ALA A 93 6.55 0.99 -11.22
C ALA A 93 6.08 0.47 -9.85
N PHE A 94 6.89 0.62 -8.79
CA PHE A 94 6.50 0.30 -7.41
C PHE A 94 5.25 1.07 -6.98
N LEU A 95 5.18 2.38 -7.27
CA LEU A 95 4.01 3.22 -6.99
C LEU A 95 2.84 2.97 -7.95
N GLY A 96 2.95 2.09 -8.95
CA GLY A 96 1.95 1.90 -10.00
C GLY A 96 1.75 3.11 -10.92
N LEU A 97 2.74 4.00 -11.00
CA LEU A 97 2.74 5.24 -11.79
C LEU A 97 3.49 5.04 -13.13
N PRO A 98 3.11 5.75 -14.20
CA PRO A 98 3.90 5.76 -15.43
C PRO A 98 5.22 6.53 -15.23
N PRO A 99 6.40 5.93 -15.52
CA PRO A 99 7.67 6.63 -15.35
C PRO A 99 7.78 7.84 -16.29
N PRO A 100 8.30 8.99 -15.81
CA PRO A 100 8.30 10.22 -16.59
C PRO A 100 9.28 10.13 -17.78
N PRO A 101 8.97 10.75 -18.94
CA PRO A 101 9.81 10.69 -20.13
C PRO A 101 11.24 11.20 -19.88
N GLY A 102 12.24 10.38 -20.20
CA GLY A 102 13.66 10.68 -19.95
C GLY A 102 14.16 10.33 -18.53
N SER A 103 13.37 9.61 -17.73
CA SER A 103 13.88 8.88 -16.56
C SER A 103 14.61 7.60 -16.98
N LYS A 104 15.56 7.14 -16.14
CA LYS A 104 16.20 5.82 -16.31
C LYS A 104 15.17 4.70 -16.49
N GLU A 105 14.10 4.75 -15.70
CA GLU A 105 13.05 3.74 -15.66
C GLU A 105 12.26 3.68 -16.98
N ALA A 106 11.93 4.83 -17.57
CA ALA A 106 11.31 4.89 -18.90
C ALA A 106 12.24 4.30 -19.99
N GLU A 107 13.54 4.59 -19.94
CA GLU A 107 14.53 4.00 -20.86
C GLU A 107 14.65 2.48 -20.69
N GLN A 108 14.58 1.97 -19.46
CA GLN A 108 14.56 0.53 -19.17
C GLN A 108 13.27 -0.14 -19.68
N ALA A 109 12.11 0.47 -19.46
CA ALA A 109 10.81 -0.05 -19.90
C ALA A 109 10.67 -0.11 -21.42
N ASP A 110 11.18 0.89 -22.16
CA ASP A 110 11.21 0.82 -23.62
C ASP A 110 12.27 -0.17 -24.12
N ARG A 111 13.40 -0.33 -23.42
CA ARG A 111 14.39 -1.36 -23.74
C ARG A 111 13.85 -2.79 -23.58
N THR A 112 13.09 -3.10 -22.52
CA THR A 112 12.48 -4.43 -22.35
C THR A 112 11.43 -4.70 -23.41
N ARG A 113 10.55 -3.74 -23.73
CA ARG A 113 9.56 -3.85 -24.84
C ARG A 113 10.18 -4.17 -26.20
N ILE A 114 11.37 -3.65 -26.48
CA ILE A 114 12.14 -3.92 -27.72
C ILE A 114 12.69 -5.36 -27.72
N VAL A 115 13.10 -5.89 -26.57
CA VAL A 115 13.58 -7.29 -26.45
C VAL A 115 12.42 -8.29 -26.51
N GLU A 116 11.28 -7.97 -25.91
CA GLU A 116 10.10 -8.86 -25.86
C GLU A 116 9.45 -9.05 -27.25
N ASN A 117 9.44 -8.00 -28.09
CA ASN A 117 9.10 -8.10 -29.52
C ASN A 117 10.32 -8.52 -30.39
N GLY A 118 11.44 -8.88 -29.77
CA GLY A 118 12.77 -8.93 -30.37
C GLY A 118 13.20 -10.27 -30.98
N THR A 119 12.28 -11.09 -31.51
CA THR A 119 12.67 -12.29 -32.28
C THR A 119 11.71 -12.58 -33.45
N GLN A 120 11.66 -11.66 -34.42
CA GLN A 120 11.34 -12.05 -35.79
C GLN A 120 12.28 -11.35 -36.79
N GLU A 121 12.78 -12.15 -37.72
CA GLU A 121 13.76 -11.74 -38.73
C GLU A 121 13.18 -10.76 -39.77
N ASP A 122 14.10 -9.96 -40.31
CA ASP A 122 14.01 -8.95 -41.38
C ASP A 122 12.79 -8.90 -42.31
N ASN A 123 12.28 -7.67 -42.51
CA ASN A 123 12.09 -7.11 -43.87
C ASN A 123 11.98 -5.57 -43.89
N GLU A 124 12.66 -4.91 -44.83
CA GLU A 124 12.41 -3.50 -45.19
C GLU A 124 11.26 -3.43 -46.21
N ALA A 125 10.09 -2.86 -45.84
CA ALA A 125 8.96 -2.70 -46.76
C ALA A 125 8.11 -1.43 -46.52
N GLU A 126 8.56 -0.32 -47.11
CA GLU A 126 7.79 0.78 -47.71
C GLU A 126 6.25 0.94 -47.41
N ARG A 127 5.92 1.98 -46.63
CA ARG A 127 4.93 3.07 -46.92
C ARG A 127 3.43 2.79 -47.18
N ASN A 128 2.65 3.88 -46.99
CA ASN A 128 1.26 4.15 -47.43
C ASN A 128 0.14 3.46 -46.62
N LEU A 129 -0.92 4.10 -46.13
CA LEU A 129 -1.88 5.15 -46.58
C LEU A 129 -3.25 4.53 -46.95
N GLY A 130 -4.34 5.15 -46.48
CA GLY A 130 -5.73 4.70 -46.68
C GLY A 130 -6.41 4.48 -45.33
N ASP A 131 -7.29 5.33 -44.79
CA ASP A 131 -8.49 6.05 -45.31
C ASP A 131 -9.81 5.32 -45.01
N ALA A 132 -10.89 6.07 -44.85
CA ALA A 132 -12.08 5.73 -44.06
C ALA A 132 -12.97 4.61 -44.64
N THR A 133 -13.80 3.98 -43.79
CA THR A 133 -15.27 4.26 -43.81
C THR A 133 -16.09 3.64 -42.66
N GLU A 134 -17.02 4.49 -42.22
CA GLU A 134 -18.30 4.35 -41.52
C GLU A 134 -18.98 2.96 -41.32
N VAL A 135 -19.53 2.79 -40.11
CA VAL A 135 -20.71 1.96 -39.75
C VAL A 135 -21.97 2.38 -40.56
N PRO A 136 -23.13 1.66 -40.63
CA PRO A 136 -23.69 0.71 -39.63
C PRO A 136 -24.54 -0.47 -40.17
N VAL A 137 -25.25 -1.19 -39.27
CA VAL A 137 -26.70 -1.54 -39.28
C VAL A 137 -27.01 -2.86 -38.53
N LYS A 138 -27.91 -2.77 -37.53
CA LYS A 138 -29.05 -3.63 -37.08
C LYS A 138 -29.15 -5.09 -37.58
N GLU A 139 -29.82 -6.05 -36.93
CA GLU A 139 -30.82 -6.11 -35.82
C GLU A 139 -30.70 -7.54 -35.18
N ARG A 140 -31.49 -8.13 -34.24
CA ARG A 140 -32.84 -7.91 -33.67
C ARG A 140 -33.03 -8.73 -32.36
N ASN A 141 -34.19 -8.55 -31.69
CA ASN A 141 -34.74 -9.32 -30.54
C ASN A 141 -33.93 -9.21 -29.22
N GLY A 142 -34.49 -8.77 -28.08
CA GLY A 142 -35.81 -8.21 -27.82
C GLY A 142 -36.89 -9.25 -27.46
N ASP A 143 -37.22 -9.29 -26.16
CA ASP A 143 -38.47 -9.82 -25.59
C ASP A 143 -38.79 -9.00 -24.33
N ALA A 144 -40.07 -8.63 -24.12
CA ALA A 144 -40.55 -7.86 -22.97
C ALA A 144 -42.09 -7.83 -22.91
N HIS A 145 -42.67 -8.15 -21.74
CA HIS A 145 -44.02 -7.79 -21.26
C HIS A 145 -43.99 -8.04 -19.73
N GLU A 146 -44.26 -7.03 -18.89
CA GLU A 146 -45.59 -6.67 -18.32
C GLU A 146 -46.10 -7.72 -17.30
N GLU A 147 -46.19 -7.39 -16.02
CA GLU A 147 -47.22 -6.58 -15.33
C GLU A 147 -48.52 -7.34 -15.00
N GLU A 148 -48.88 -7.40 -13.70
CA GLU A 148 -50.13 -6.78 -13.21
C GLU A 148 -49.94 -6.37 -11.73
N GLU A 149 -50.65 -5.34 -11.28
CA GLU A 149 -50.63 -4.85 -9.90
C GLU A 149 -51.52 -5.70 -8.95
N ARG A 150 -51.34 -5.50 -7.63
CA ARG A 150 -52.42 -4.96 -6.77
C ARG A 150 -51.97 -4.62 -5.35
N ALA A 151 -52.52 -3.52 -4.84
CA ALA A 151 -52.47 -3.16 -3.42
C ALA A 151 -53.68 -3.73 -2.65
N ALA A 152 -53.51 -3.96 -1.35
CA ALA A 152 -54.57 -4.06 -0.36
C ALA A 152 -54.02 -3.63 1.02
N ASP A 153 -54.90 -3.08 1.84
CA ASP A 153 -54.65 -2.59 3.20
C ASP A 153 -54.81 -3.66 4.29
N GLY A 154 -54.32 -3.36 5.50
CA GLY A 154 -54.48 -4.21 6.69
C GLY A 154 -53.95 -3.54 7.95
N GLU A 155 -54.84 -2.98 8.77
CA GLU A 155 -54.52 -2.47 10.11
C GLU A 155 -54.61 -3.57 11.19
N GLY A 156 -53.81 -3.44 12.25
CA GLY A 156 -53.74 -4.36 13.40
C GLY A 156 -52.32 -4.92 13.61
N ASP A 157 -51.86 -5.23 14.82
CA ASP A 157 -52.45 -5.10 16.16
C ASP A 157 -51.34 -4.77 17.19
N ALA A 158 -51.69 -4.53 18.46
CA ALA A 158 -50.76 -4.04 19.48
C ALA A 158 -49.89 -5.12 20.17
N GLY A 159 -48.69 -4.70 20.59
CA GLY A 159 -47.66 -5.44 21.34
C GLY A 159 -46.29 -4.86 20.97
N ASP A 160 -45.51 -4.21 21.82
CA ASP A 160 -45.50 -4.16 23.31
C ASP A 160 -45.36 -5.55 23.96
N GLU A 161 -44.19 -6.17 23.78
CA GLU A 161 -43.46 -6.85 24.87
C GLU A 161 -41.94 -6.67 24.68
N ALA A 162 -41.24 -6.48 25.81
CA ALA A 162 -39.79 -6.66 26.01
C ALA A 162 -38.79 -5.98 25.03
N ALA A 163 -38.54 -4.68 25.22
CA ALA A 163 -37.22 -4.09 24.95
C ALA A 163 -36.37 -4.17 26.24
N ALA A 164 -35.60 -5.24 26.38
CA ALA A 164 -34.64 -5.50 27.46
C ALA A 164 -33.74 -6.67 27.03
N GLY A 165 -32.68 -6.36 26.26
CA GLY A 165 -31.78 -7.34 25.64
C GLY A 165 -30.63 -6.66 24.88
N ASP A 166 -30.92 -5.63 24.08
CA ASP A 166 -29.92 -4.85 23.33
C ASP A 166 -28.73 -4.38 24.20
N GLU A 167 -29.01 -3.84 25.39
CA GLU A 167 -28.01 -3.20 26.26
C GLU A 167 -26.92 -4.18 26.78
N GLU A 168 -27.17 -5.49 26.83
CA GLU A 168 -26.15 -6.49 27.21
C GLU A 168 -25.38 -7.04 25.98
N GLU A 169 -25.96 -7.02 24.77
CA GLU A 169 -25.25 -7.43 23.54
C GLU A 169 -24.34 -6.29 23.01
N GLU A 170 -24.76 -5.02 23.07
CA GLU A 170 -23.89 -3.87 22.73
C GLU A 170 -22.71 -3.70 23.73
N GLU A 171 -22.91 -3.95 25.04
CA GLU A 171 -21.80 -3.92 26.02
C GLU A 171 -20.81 -5.10 25.87
N GLU A 172 -21.20 -6.25 25.28
CA GLU A 172 -20.26 -7.34 24.96
C GLU A 172 -19.46 -7.07 23.66
N GLU A 173 -20.06 -6.48 22.61
CA GLU A 173 -19.30 -6.13 21.38
C GLU A 173 -18.28 -5.00 21.63
N GLU A 174 -18.65 -3.92 22.32
CA GLU A 174 -17.71 -2.82 22.67
C GLU A 174 -16.55 -3.26 23.58
N ALA A 175 -16.73 -4.36 24.33
CA ALA A 175 -15.69 -4.95 25.17
C ALA A 175 -14.72 -5.86 24.39
N ASP A 176 -15.21 -6.60 23.39
CA ASP A 176 -14.37 -7.43 22.50
C ASP A 176 -13.51 -6.54 21.58
N GLU A 177 -14.07 -5.43 21.05
CA GLU A 177 -13.30 -4.44 20.29
C GLU A 177 -12.22 -3.76 21.15
N GLN A 178 -12.51 -3.40 22.40
CA GLN A 178 -11.49 -2.85 23.32
C GLN A 178 -10.36 -3.85 23.60
N ALA A 179 -10.67 -5.11 23.88
CA ALA A 179 -9.66 -6.14 24.11
C ALA A 179 -8.79 -6.39 22.86
N HIS A 180 -9.37 -6.38 21.67
CA HIS A 180 -8.63 -6.51 20.41
C HIS A 180 -7.70 -5.30 20.16
N VAL A 181 -8.09 -4.09 20.56
CA VAL A 181 -7.21 -2.90 20.45
C VAL A 181 -6.07 -2.97 21.46
N GLU A 182 -6.31 -3.42 22.70
CA GLU A 182 -5.24 -3.65 23.69
C GLU A 182 -4.23 -4.72 23.20
N ASP A 183 -4.70 -5.87 22.70
CA ASP A 183 -3.85 -6.93 22.11
C ASP A 183 -3.05 -6.43 20.89
N GLU A 184 -3.61 -5.54 20.04
CA GLU A 184 -2.88 -4.95 18.90
C GLU A 184 -1.91 -3.82 19.31
N GLU A 185 -2.11 -3.16 20.45
CA GLU A 185 -1.18 -2.15 20.98
C GLU A 185 0.01 -2.82 21.71
N GLU A 186 -0.19 -3.91 22.45
CA GLU A 186 0.94 -4.72 22.97
C GLU A 186 1.81 -5.29 21.83
N GLN A 187 1.19 -5.74 20.71
CA GLN A 187 1.93 -6.17 19.52
C GLN A 187 2.71 -5.03 18.84
N GLU A 188 2.18 -3.79 18.83
CA GLU A 188 2.92 -2.64 18.31
C GLU A 188 4.15 -2.32 19.18
N GLU A 189 4.03 -2.40 20.51
CA GLU A 189 5.18 -2.21 21.42
C GLU A 189 6.24 -3.31 21.27
N ASP A 190 5.84 -4.59 21.18
CA ASP A 190 6.77 -5.73 21.01
C ASP A 190 7.56 -5.66 19.69
N GLU A 191 6.94 -5.24 18.57
CA GLU A 191 7.64 -5.05 17.29
C GLU A 191 8.52 -3.79 17.26
N LEU A 192 8.06 -2.70 17.88
CA LEU A 192 8.87 -1.48 18.00
C LEU A 192 10.14 -1.73 18.83
N GLN A 193 10.05 -2.54 19.90
CA GLN A 193 11.23 -2.96 20.67
C GLN A 193 12.18 -3.83 19.85
N GLN A 194 11.67 -4.79 19.06
CA GLN A 194 12.50 -5.61 18.17
C GLN A 194 13.28 -4.76 17.15
N LEU A 195 12.63 -3.73 16.58
CA LEU A 195 13.29 -2.80 15.65
C LEU A 195 14.31 -1.86 16.33
N GLU A 196 14.14 -1.55 17.62
CA GLU A 196 15.15 -0.79 18.39
C GLU A 196 16.34 -1.69 18.79
N ASP A 197 16.09 -2.96 19.14
CA ASP A 197 17.14 -3.97 19.39
C ASP A 197 17.96 -4.26 18.11
N GLU A 198 17.32 -4.26 16.92
CA GLU A 198 17.99 -4.37 15.62
C GLU A 198 18.78 -3.09 15.26
N GLU A 199 18.26 -1.89 15.51
CA GLU A 199 18.98 -0.62 15.30
C GLU A 199 20.22 -0.51 16.22
N GLU A 200 20.16 -1.00 17.47
CA GLU A 200 21.35 -1.08 18.35
C GLU A 200 22.35 -2.15 17.90
N ALA A 201 21.91 -3.22 17.23
CA ALA A 201 22.80 -4.27 16.72
C ALA A 201 23.58 -3.81 15.48
N GLU A 202 22.92 -3.22 14.47
CA GLU A 202 23.59 -2.69 13.27
C GLU A 202 24.67 -1.66 13.64
N VAL A 203 24.39 -0.75 14.58
CA VAL A 203 25.36 0.26 15.05
C VAL A 203 26.56 -0.37 15.78
N GLN A 204 26.37 -1.48 16.49
CA GLN A 204 27.50 -2.22 17.10
C GLN A 204 28.35 -2.93 16.06
N GLU A 205 27.77 -3.48 15.00
CA GLU A 205 28.52 -4.08 13.88
C GLU A 205 29.29 -2.99 13.09
N GLU A 206 28.69 -1.81 12.82
CA GLU A 206 29.40 -0.66 12.24
C GLU A 206 30.56 -0.18 13.13
N GLU A 207 30.38 -0.04 14.45
CA GLU A 207 31.47 0.34 15.37
C GLU A 207 32.59 -0.73 15.48
N GLU A 208 32.29 -2.02 15.32
CA GLU A 208 33.32 -3.07 15.27
C GLU A 208 34.08 -3.08 13.93
N GLU A 209 33.43 -2.87 12.77
CA GLU A 209 34.12 -2.77 11.47
C GLU A 209 35.06 -1.54 11.40
N ASP A 210 34.63 -0.35 11.87
CA ASP A 210 35.46 0.86 11.95
C ASP A 210 36.70 0.65 12.86
N LEU A 211 36.55 -0.16 13.91
CA LEU A 211 37.64 -0.55 14.82
C LEU A 211 38.58 -1.61 14.22
N GLU A 212 38.14 -2.49 13.33
CA GLU A 212 39.04 -3.41 12.60
C GLU A 212 39.80 -2.67 11.48
N GLU A 213 39.15 -1.83 10.65
CA GLU A 213 39.85 -1.08 9.58
C GLU A 213 40.93 -0.15 10.16
N THR A 214 40.65 0.55 11.26
CA THR A 214 41.65 1.42 11.91
C THR A 214 42.82 0.65 12.57
N GLN A 215 42.64 -0.63 12.93
CA GLN A 215 43.73 -1.49 13.39
C GLN A 215 44.56 -2.05 12.22
N GLU A 216 43.93 -2.39 11.08
CA GLU A 216 44.67 -2.80 9.88
C GLU A 216 45.51 -1.62 9.30
N GLU A 217 45.03 -0.37 9.38
CA GLU A 217 45.84 0.80 9.02
C GLU A 217 47.06 0.98 9.96
N GLU A 218 46.93 0.81 11.29
CA GLU A 218 48.06 1.00 12.22
C GLU A 218 49.10 -0.14 12.13
N GLU A 219 48.73 -1.38 11.78
CA GLU A 219 49.70 -2.46 11.50
C GLU A 219 50.43 -2.31 10.13
N ALA A 220 50.04 -1.35 9.28
CA ALA A 220 50.56 -1.21 7.92
C ALA A 220 51.69 -0.15 7.72
N GLU A 221 52.03 0.67 8.73
CA GLU A 221 53.04 1.77 8.64
C GLU A 221 54.48 1.38 9.07
#